data_AF-A0A9D8RY82-F1
#
_entry.id   AF-A0A9D8RY82-F1
#
_cell.length_a   1.000
_cell.length_b   1.000
_cell.length_c   1.000
_cell.angle_alpha   90.00
_cell.angle_beta   90.00
_cell.angle_gamma   90.00
#
_symmetry.space_group_name_H-M   'P 1'
#
loop_
_entity.id
_entity.type
_entity.pdbx_description
1 polymer ?
#
loop_
_entity_poly.entity_id
_entity_poly.type
_entity_poly.pdbx_seq_one_letter_code
_entity_poly.pdbx_strand_id
1 'polypeptide(L)' 'SMNPIMIDGTGMCGGCRLTLNVDGKRVTKFACVDGPDFNGYEVDFDEAMSRGTMYRDFERHAYEEHCNLFKKQS' A
#
# COMPACT_ATOMS: atom_id res chain seq x y z
N SER A 1 -9.18 8.71 3.42
CA SER A 1 -8.27 8.45 2.30
C SER A 1 -7.12 7.52 2.69
N MET A 2 -7.13 6.30 2.15
CA MET A 2 -6.09 5.27 2.32
C MET A 2 -5.16 5.22 1.11
N ASN A 3 -3.85 5.03 1.33
CA ASN A 3 -2.82 5.01 0.27
C ASN A 3 -2.10 3.65 0.18
N PRO A 4 -2.77 2.55 -0.22
CA PRO A 4 -2.09 1.26 -0.41
C PRO A 4 -1.28 1.23 -1.70
N ILE A 5 -0.31 0.30 -1.78
CA ILE A 5 0.52 0.09 -2.98
C ILE A 5 -0.40 -0.28 -4.16
N MET A 6 -0.35 0.51 -5.22
CA MET A 6 -1.12 0.31 -6.45
C MET A 6 -0.18 -0.03 -7.61
N ILE A 7 -0.54 -1.06 -8.37
CA ILE A 7 0.22 -1.50 -9.56
C ILE A 7 -0.58 -1.13 -10.82
N ASP A 8 -1.74 -1.77 -11.00
CA ASP A 8 -2.59 -1.57 -12.18
C ASP A 8 -3.72 -0.54 -11.97
N GLY A 9 -4.15 -0.32 -10.73
CA GLY A 9 -5.14 0.72 -10.41
C GLY A 9 -6.57 0.48 -10.94
N THR A 10 -6.83 -0.61 -11.69
CA THR A 10 -8.18 -0.96 -12.19
C THR A 10 -8.83 -2.15 -11.47
N GLY A 11 -8.16 -2.70 -10.46
CA GLY A 11 -8.65 -3.80 -9.64
C GLY A 11 -8.20 -5.19 -10.06
N MET A 12 -7.44 -5.32 -11.16
CA MET A 12 -7.03 -6.64 -11.68
C MET A 12 -5.83 -7.25 -10.95
N CYS A 13 -4.99 -6.44 -10.29
CA CYS A 13 -3.77 -6.91 -9.62
C CYS A 13 -3.95 -7.28 -8.14
N GLY A 14 -5.00 -6.80 -7.48
CA GLY A 14 -5.20 -7.00 -6.03
C GLY A 14 -4.12 -6.39 -5.12
N GLY A 15 -3.19 -5.59 -5.66
CA GLY A 15 -2.11 -4.94 -4.90
C GLY A 15 -2.64 -4.03 -3.79
N CYS A 16 -3.73 -3.33 -4.09
CA CYS A 16 -4.42 -2.37 -3.23
C CYS A 16 -5.52 -2.99 -2.35
N ARG A 17 -5.51 -4.32 -2.14
CA ARG A 17 -6.49 -4.97 -1.28
C ARG A 17 -6.41 -4.46 0.15
N LEU A 18 -7.57 -4.29 0.77
CA LEU A 18 -7.77 -3.94 2.16
C LEU A 18 -8.74 -4.95 2.78
N THR A 19 -8.47 -5.33 4.02
CA THR A 19 -9.41 -6.12 4.81
C THR A 19 -10.23 -5.18 5.68
N LEU A 20 -11.56 -5.28 5.56
CA LEU A 20 -12.53 -4.56 6.39
C LEU A 20 -13.27 -5.54 7.30
N ASN A 21 -13.59 -5.10 8.51
CA ASN A 21 -14.45 -5.79 9.46
C ASN A 21 -15.83 -5.15 9.45
N VAL A 22 -16.77 -5.70 8.68
CA VAL A 22 -18.15 -5.21 8.57
C VAL A 22 -19.07 -6.22 9.23
N ASP A 23 -19.89 -5.80 10.20
CA ASP A 23 -20.83 -6.66 10.93
C ASP A 23 -20.19 -7.94 11.52
N GLY A 24 -18.95 -7.83 12.01
CA GLY A 24 -18.18 -8.95 12.57
C GLY A 24 -17.61 -9.93 11.55
N LYS A 25 -17.67 -9.61 10.25
CA LYS A 25 -17.10 -10.42 9.16
C LYS A 25 -15.93 -9.70 8.49
N ARG A 26 -14.88 -10.46 8.19
CA ARG A 26 -13.76 -9.99 7.36
C ARG A 26 -14.18 -10.00 5.90
N VAL A 27 -14.09 -8.83 5.26
CA VAL A 27 -14.41 -8.62 3.85
C VAL A 27 -13.20 -8.00 3.17
N THR A 28 -12.75 -8.60 2.07
CA THR A 28 -11.67 -8.04 1.25
C THR A 28 -12.26 -7.06 0.24
N LYS A 29 -11.73 -5.84 0.21
CA LYS A 29 -12.10 -4.77 -0.73
C LYS A 29 -10.85 -4.28 -1.47
N PHE A 30 -11.03 -3.70 -2.66
CA PHE A 30 -9.91 -3.16 -3.44
C PHE A 30 -9.97 -1.63 -3.46
N ALA A 31 -8.96 -0.97 -2.89
CA ALA A 31 -9.00 0.49 -2.74
C ALA A 31 -9.07 1.26 -4.07
N CYS A 32 -8.64 0.66 -5.19
CA CYS A 32 -8.71 1.31 -6.50
C CYS A 32 -10.06 1.15 -7.21
N VAL A 33 -10.96 0.31 -6.71
CA VAL A 33 -12.30 0.08 -7.30
C VAL A 33 -13.39 0.45 -6.30
N ASP A 34 -13.27 -0.01 -5.05
CA ASP A 34 -14.20 0.24 -3.95
C ASP A 34 -13.85 1.50 -3.14
N GLY A 35 -12.69 2.13 -3.39
CA GLY A 35 -12.13 3.22 -2.59
C GLY A 35 -11.94 4.52 -3.39
N PRO A 36 -11.37 5.57 -2.78
CA PRO A 36 -10.34 5.49 -1.73
C PRO A 36 -10.84 5.73 -0.29
N ASP A 37 -12.13 5.99 -0.09
CA ASP A 37 -12.69 6.31 1.24
C ASP A 37 -13.48 5.13 1.82
N PHE A 38 -12.94 4.60 2.93
CA PHE A 38 -13.54 3.53 3.71
C PHE A 38 -13.79 4.03 5.14
N ASN A 39 -14.72 3.39 5.84
CA ASN A 39 -14.91 3.61 7.26
C ASN A 39 -13.65 3.17 8.02
N GLY A 40 -12.90 4.13 8.56
CA GLY A 40 -11.65 3.86 9.26
C GLY A 40 -11.79 2.87 10.43
N TYR A 41 -12.94 2.81 11.08
CA TYR A 41 -13.17 1.87 12.18
C TYR A 41 -13.27 0.40 11.74
N GLU A 42 -13.59 0.18 10.47
CA GLU A 42 -13.72 -1.16 9.90
C GLU A 42 -12.39 -1.62 9.29
N VAL A 43 -11.43 -0.72 9.06
CA VAL A 43 -10.17 -1.05 8.40
C VAL A 43 -9.23 -1.82 9.34
N ASP A 44 -8.71 -2.93 8.85
CA ASP A 44 -7.58 -3.64 9.47
C ASP A 44 -6.28 -2.89 9.17
N PHE A 45 -5.92 -1.94 10.05
CA PHE A 45 -4.73 -1.11 9.89
C PHE A 45 -3.42 -1.89 10.06
N ASP A 46 -3.40 -2.94 10.88
CA ASP A 46 -2.20 -3.75 11.08
C ASP A 46 -1.83 -4.49 9.79
N GLU A 47 -2.84 -5.07 9.10
CA GLU A 47 -2.64 -5.65 7.78
C GLU A 47 -2.20 -4.58 6.76
N ALA A 48 -2.88 -3.42 6.74
CA ALA A 48 -2.57 -2.36 5.80
C ALA A 48 -1.13 -1.82 5.96
N MET A 49 -0.68 -1.62 7.20
CA MET A 49 0.69 -1.18 7.51
C MET A 49 1.73 -2.24 7.13
N SER A 50 1.50 -3.50 7.50
CA SER A 50 2.40 -4.61 7.12
C SER A 50 2.60 -4.66 5.60
N ARG A 51 1.51 -4.59 4.84
CA ARG A 51 1.55 -4.58 3.36
C ARG A 51 2.25 -3.36 2.80
N GLY A 52 2.09 -2.19 3.40
CA GLY A 52 2.76 -0.95 3.00
C GLY A 52 4.29 -1.02 3.12
N THR A 53 4.82 -1.94 3.93
CA THR A 53 6.26 -2.10 4.13
C THR A 53 6.91 -3.21 3.31
N MET A 54 6.13 -3.95 2.51
CA MET A 54 6.57 -5.16 1.81
C MET A 54 7.76 -4.93 0.87
N TYR A 55 7.88 -3.75 0.26
CA TYR A 55 8.91 -3.45 -0.73
C TYR A 55 10.05 -2.56 -0.20
N ARG A 56 10.12 -2.31 1.12
CA ARG A 56 11.09 -1.39 1.72
C ARG A 56 12.55 -1.69 1.38
N ASP A 57 12.93 -2.96 1.30
CA ASP A 57 14.30 -3.32 0.96
C ASP A 57 14.63 -3.05 -0.51
N PHE A 58 13.68 -3.27 -1.42
CA PHE A 58 13.83 -2.91 -2.84
C PHE A 58 13.86 -1.39 -3.02
N GLU A 59 12.99 -0.66 -2.33
CA GLU A 59 12.97 0.81 -2.33
C GLU A 59 14.30 1.38 -1.82
N ARG A 60 14.87 0.79 -0.76
CA ARG A 60 16.18 1.19 -0.24
C ARG A 60 17.32 0.91 -1.21
N HIS A 61 17.34 -0.27 -1.85
CA HIS A 61 18.35 -0.56 -2.87
C HIS A 61 18.27 0.37 -4.07
N ALA A 62 17.08 0.62 -4.61
CA ALA A 62 16.88 1.57 -5.71
C ALA A 62 17.29 3.01 -5.31
N TYR A 63 16.98 3.42 -4.07
CA TYR A 63 17.43 4.69 -3.52
C TYR A 63 18.96 4.76 -3.47
N GLU A 64 19.66 3.74 -2.96
CA GLU A 64 21.12 3.72 -2.88
C GLU A 64 21.79 3.75 -4.26
N GLU A 65 21.25 3.04 -5.26
CA GLU A 65 21.77 3.07 -6.64
C GLU A 65 21.61 4.45 -7.32
N HIS A 66 20.44 5.07 -7.14
CA HIS A 66 20.07 6.32 -7.81
C HIS A 66 20.38 7.59 -7.00
N CYS A 67 20.73 7.49 -5.72
CA CYS A 67 21.03 8.65 -4.89
C CYS A 67 22.35 9.29 -5.34
N ASN A 68 22.21 10.28 -6.23
CA ASN A 68 23.32 11.07 -6.76
C ASN A 68 23.67 12.27 -5.88
N LEU A 69 23.03 12.40 -4.70
CA LEU A 69 23.18 13.56 -3.81
C LEU A 69 24.62 13.74 -3.32
N PHE A 70 25.36 12.64 -3.13
CA PHE A 70 26.79 12.64 -2.77
C PHE A 70 27.74 12.40 -3.95
N LYS A 71 27.25 11.95 -5.12
CA LYS A 71 28.09 11.76 -6.32
C LYS A 71 28.57 13.08 -6.96
N LYS A 72 28.03 14.23 -6.51
CA LYS A 72 28.44 15.57 -6.98
C LYS A 72 29.60 16.21 -6.19
N GLN A 73 30.17 15.51 -5.20
CA GLN A 73 31.35 15.95 -4.46
C GLN A 73 32.46 14.89 -4.52
N SER A 74 33.07 14.71 -5.69
CA SER A 74 34.41 14.15 -5.86
C SER A 74 35.01 14.72 -7.14
#